data_AF-A0A4S2SNA3-F1
#
_entry.id   AF-A0A4S2SNA3-F1
#
_cell.length_a   1.000
_cell.length_b   1.000
_cell.length_c   1.000
_cell.angle_alpha   90.00
_cell.angle_beta   90.00
_cell.angle_gamma   90.00
#
_symmetry.space_group_name_H-M   'P 1'
#
loop_
_entity.id
_entity.type
_entity.pdbx_description
1 polymer ?
#
loop_
_entity_poly.entity_id
_entity_poly.type
_entity_poly.pdbx_seq_one_letter_code
_entity_poly.pdbx_strand_id
1 'polypeptide(L)' 'MMLHGSTWDKGIDLVAVERAALCRGVCPPLNPEEQRRVVKVMTEAGKSSVVIGERLGMAARTVDRWREEMGLSPCG' A
#
# COMPACT_ATOMS: atom_id res chain seq x y z
N MET A 1 24.67 -5.43 5.66
CA MET A 1 24.33 -4.89 7.00
C MET A 1 22.92 -4.34 6.94
N MET A 2 21.93 -5.04 7.52
CA MET A 2 20.58 -4.52 7.75
C MET A 2 20.59 -3.74 9.06
N LEU A 3 20.41 -2.42 9.00
CA LEU A 3 20.19 -1.60 10.19
C LEU A 3 18.77 -1.90 10.71
N HIS A 4 18.68 -2.66 11.79
CA HIS A 4 17.47 -2.78 12.58
C HIS A 4 17.11 -1.38 13.12
N GLY A 5 16.02 -0.79 12.62
CA GLY A 5 15.47 0.46 13.16
C GLY A 5 15.24 1.60 12.17
N SER A 6 15.63 1.48 10.90
CA SER A 6 15.23 2.48 9.90
C SER A 6 13.78 2.24 9.49
N THR A 7 12.84 2.99 10.05
CA THR A 7 11.44 3.06 9.60
C THR A 7 11.30 3.66 8.20
N TRP A 8 12.42 4.12 7.61
CA TRP A 8 12.51 4.78 6.32
C TRP A 8 13.36 3.95 5.34
N ASP A 9 12.79 3.54 4.21
CA ASP A 9 13.49 2.90 3.09
C ASP A 9 13.38 3.77 1.85
N LYS A 10 14.50 4.27 1.32
CA LYS A 10 14.54 5.14 0.12
C LYS A 10 13.58 6.35 0.18
N GLY A 11 13.32 6.88 1.37
CA GLY A 11 12.37 7.99 1.58
C GLY A 11 10.91 7.57 1.81
N ILE A 12 10.63 6.27 1.88
CA ILE A 12 9.32 5.69 2.18
C ILE A 12 9.25 5.38 3.68
N ASP A 13 8.25 5.91 4.39
CA ASP A 13 7.96 5.51 5.76
C ASP A 13 7.23 4.16 5.79
N LEU A 14 7.97 3.09 6.11
CA LEU A 14 7.47 1.72 6.18
C LEU A 14 6.44 1.53 7.30
N VAL A 15 6.51 2.32 8.37
CA VAL A 15 5.52 2.27 9.46
C VAL A 15 4.21 2.91 9.01
N ALA A 16 4.27 4.01 8.25
CA ALA A 16 3.08 4.59 7.62
C ALA A 16 2.41 3.59 6.66
N VAL A 17 3.21 2.91 5.83
CA VAL A 17 2.74 1.86 4.91
C VAL A 17 2.07 0.71 5.67
N GLU A 18 2.70 0.20 6.72
CA GLU A 18 2.15 -0.90 7.52
C GLU A 18 0.84 -0.50 8.22
N ARG A 19 0.80 0.68 8.84
CA ARG A 19 -0.42 1.19 9.50
C ARG A 19 -1.56 1.40 8.51
N ALA A 20 -1.25 1.87 7.30
CA ALA A 20 -2.23 2.01 6.23
C ALA A 20 -2.76 0.65 5.78
N ALA A 21 -1.86 -0.32 5.55
CA ALA A 21 -2.18 -1.67 5.09
C ALA A 21 -2.96 -2.51 6.11
N LEU A 22 -2.73 -2.30 7.42
CA LEU A 22 -3.48 -2.95 8.50
C LEU A 22 -4.95 -2.49 8.61
N CYS A 23 -5.37 -1.48 7.83
CA CYS A 23 -6.70 -0.86 7.91
C CYS A 23 -7.08 -0.38 9.33
N ARG A 24 -6.10 -0.07 10.20
CA ARG A 24 -6.35 0.38 11.58
C ARG A 24 -6.24 1.90 11.68
N GLY A 25 -7.22 2.52 12.35
CA GLY A 25 -7.22 3.96 12.63
C GLY A 25 -7.27 4.83 11.38
N VAL A 26 -6.96 6.12 11.53
CA VAL A 26 -6.90 7.09 10.44
C VAL A 26 -5.75 6.74 9.50
N CYS A 27 -6.00 6.79 8.18
CA CYS A 27 -4.94 6.59 7.20
C CYS A 27 -3.92 7.74 7.35
N PRO A 28 -2.63 7.44 7.60
CA PRO A 28 -1.61 8.48 7.65
C PRO A 28 -1.51 9.19 6.28
N PRO A 29 -1.00 10.43 6.23
CA PRO A 29 -0.65 11.07 4.97
C PRO A 29 0.43 10.21 4.29
N LEU A 30 0.16 9.77 3.05
CA LEU A 30 1.05 8.95 2.25
C LEU A 30 1.35 9.66 0.94
N ASN A 31 2.63 9.74 0.58
CA ASN A 31 3.11 10.17 -0.72
C ASN A 31 2.81 9.11 -1.80
N PRO A 32 2.87 9.47 -3.10
CA PRO A 32 2.52 8.54 -4.18
C PRO A 32 3.31 7.22 -4.18
N GLU A 33 4.59 7.25 -3.79
CA GLU A 33 5.42 6.04 -3.67
C GLU A 33 4.98 5.14 -2.51
N GLU A 34 4.64 5.74 -1.38
CA GLU A 34 4.11 5.03 -0.21
C GLU A 34 2.74 4.42 -0.51
N GLN A 35 1.87 5.16 -1.22
CA GLN A 35 0.58 4.64 -1.68
C GLN A 35 0.76 3.41 -2.58
N ARG A 36 1.68 3.45 -3.55
CA ARG A 36 1.99 2.29 -4.39
C ARG A 36 2.47 1.10 -3.56
N ARG A 37 3.29 1.35 -2.54
CA ARG A 37 3.75 0.29 -1.63
C ARG A 37 2.60 -0.30 -0.82
N VAL A 38 1.67 0.52 -0.32
CA VAL A 38 0.46 0.05 0.37
C VAL A 38 -0.40 -0.80 -0.55
N VAL A 39 -0.63 -0.38 -1.80
CA VAL A 39 -1.37 -1.16 -2.79
C VAL A 39 -0.74 -2.53 -2.98
N LYS A 40 0.59 -2.59 -3.11
CA LYS A 40 1.31 -3.87 -3.22
C LYS A 40 1.09 -4.75 -1.99
N VAL A 41 1.36 -4.22 -0.79
CA VAL A 41 1.22 -4.98 0.47
C VAL A 41 -0.22 -5.48 0.68
N MET A 42 -1.22 -4.64 0.45
CA MET A 42 -2.62 -5.03 0.60
C MET A 42 -3.07 -6.04 -0.47
N THR A 43 -2.51 -5.97 -1.68
CA THR A 43 -2.79 -6.95 -2.75
C THR A 43 -2.16 -8.31 -2.42
N GLU A 44 -0.91 -8.33 -1.93
CA GLU A 44 -0.25 -9.54 -1.44
C GLU A 44 -0.99 -10.14 -0.23
N ALA A 45 -1.68 -9.31 0.56
CA ALA A 45 -2.57 -9.74 1.64
C ALA A 45 -4.00 -10.13 1.19
N GLY A 46 -4.26 -10.22 -0.13
CA GLY A 46 -5.55 -10.65 -0.69
C GLY A 46 -6.70 -9.64 -0.55
N LYS A 47 -6.42 -8.35 -0.33
CA LYS A 47 -7.48 -7.32 -0.29
C LYS A 47 -7.97 -7.01 -1.70
N SER A 48 -9.25 -6.68 -1.84
CA SER A 48 -9.83 -6.25 -3.12
C SER A 48 -9.43 -4.80 -3.47
N SER A 49 -9.47 -4.45 -4.76
CA SER A 49 -9.15 -3.09 -5.21
C SER A 49 -10.10 -2.03 -4.63
N VAL A 50 -11.35 -2.41 -4.38
CA VAL A 50 -12.35 -1.57 -3.70
C VAL A 50 -11.90 -1.22 -2.28
N VAL A 51 -11.55 -2.21 -1.46
CA VAL A 51 -11.11 -1.99 -0.07
C VAL A 51 -9.84 -1.14 -0.01
N ILE A 52 -8.91 -1.38 -0.93
CA ILE A 52 -7.67 -0.61 -1.02
C ILE A 52 -7.97 0.85 -1.43
N GLY A 53 -8.87 1.03 -2.41
CA GLY A 53 -9.28 2.34 -2.89
C GLY A 53 -9.98 3.16 -1.79
N GLU A 54 -10.95 2.57 -1.09
CA GLU A 54 -11.62 3.19 0.05
C GLU A 54 -10.63 3.58 1.14
N ARG A 55 -9.65 2.70 1.43
CA ARG A 55 -8.63 2.97 2.47
C ARG A 55 -7.73 4.14 2.11
N LEU A 56 -7.32 4.24 0.84
CA LEU A 56 -6.39 5.26 0.37
C LEU A 56 -7.09 6.53 -0.18
N GLY A 57 -8.43 6.56 -0.19
CA GLY A 57 -9.19 7.67 -0.76
C GLY A 57 -9.05 7.80 -2.28
N MET A 58 -8.84 6.68 -2.99
CA MET A 58 -8.68 6.65 -4.44
C MET A 58 -9.68 5.70 -5.10
N ALA A 59 -9.93 5.90 -6.40
CA ALA A 59 -10.82 5.02 -7.16
C ALA A 59 -10.20 3.62 -7.33
N ALA A 60 -11.02 2.57 -7.22
CA ALA A 60 -10.60 1.17 -7.40
C ALA A 60 -9.90 0.95 -8.75
N ARG A 61 -10.36 1.61 -9.83
CA ARG A 61 -9.70 1.58 -11.16
C ARG A 61 -8.22 2.01 -11.13
N THR A 62 -7.86 2.92 -10.23
CA THR A 62 -6.47 3.38 -10.07
C THR A 62 -5.63 2.26 -9.43
N VAL A 63 -6.21 1.56 -8.46
CA VAL A 63 -5.59 0.41 -7.80
C VAL A 63 -5.39 -0.73 -8.79
N ASP A 64 -6.40 -1.06 -9.59
CA ASP A 64 -6.31 -2.12 -10.61
C ASP A 64 -5.24 -1.79 -11.67
N ARG A 65 -5.21 -0.56 -12.18
CA ARG A 65 -4.13 -0.12 -13.09
C ARG A 65 -2.74 -0.31 -12.47
N TRP A 66 -2.56 0.07 -11.21
CA TRP A 66 -1.27 -0.08 -10.53
C TRP A 66 -0.90 -1.55 -10.28
N ARG A 67 -1.88 -2.42 -10.05
CA ARG A 67 -1.64 -3.87 -9.95
C ARG A 67 -1.13 -4.42 -11.27
N GLU A 68 -1.75 -4.04 -12.38
CA GLU A 68 -1.31 -4.44 -13.72
C GLU A 68 0.11 -3.93 -14.01
N GLU A 69 0.40 -2.65 -13.73
CA GLU A 69 1.76 -2.06 -13.87
C GLU A 69 2.81 -2.80 -13.03
N MET A 70 2.44 -3.33 -11.86
CA MET A 70 3.32 -4.08 -10.97
C MET A 70 3.33 -5.59 -11.24
N GLY A 71 2.53 -6.09 -12.17
CA GLY A 71 2.36 -7.53 -12.42
C GLY A 71 1.75 -8.28 -11.24
N LEU A 72 0.96 -7.61 -10.40
CA LEU A 72 0.29 -8.21 -9.25
C LEU A 72 -1.06 -8.76 -9.67
N SER A 73 -1.25 -10.08 -9.58
CA SER A 73 -2.56 -10.69 -9.72
C SER A 73 -3.34 -10.57 -8.40
N PRO A 74 -4.65 -10.26 -8.43
CA PRO A 74 -5.47 -10.43 -7.25
C PRO A 74 -5.41 -11.91 -6.84
N CYS A 75 -4.98 -12.21 -5.61
CA CYS A 75 -5.25 -13.52 -5.04
C CYS A 75 -6.79 -13.64 -4.98
N GLY A 76 -7.32 -14.60 -5.75
CA GLY A 76 -8.75 -14.81 -5.95
C GLY A 76 -9.52 -15.08 -4.68
#